data_AF-A0A959Z437-F1
#
_entry.id   AF-A0A959Z437-F1
#
_cell.length_a   1.000
_cell.length_b   1.000
_cell.length_c   1.000
_cell.angle_alpha   90.00
_cell.angle_beta   90.00
_cell.angle_gamma   90.00
#
_symmetry.space_group_name_H-M   'P 1'
#
loop_
_entity.id
_entity.type
_entity.pdbx_description
1 polymer ?
#
loop_
_entity_poly.entity_id
_entity_poly.type
_entity_poly.pdbx_seq_one_letter_code
_entity_poly.pdbx_strand_id
1 'polypeptide(L)'
;MALPGSLIEQLSERLTQHLGRAVDIEQADAVGGGSINDAWRLHTEEGPFFLKTNDADRFPSLFEAEADGLARLRKTDTLRVPEVIAFGEDHDTTFLLLEHIGTGARGADFWERFGTGLARLHRHTAKAFGLERDNYIGSLPQPNRQHATWPEFFVHERLEPQLKLARDRRRVEAGMAFRFERLFHQLDALFPTEPPALLHG
;
A
#
# COMPACT_ATOMS: atom_id res chain seq x y z
N MET A 1 -1.23 19.48 13.42
CA MET A 1 -1.94 18.72 14.47
C MET A 1 -0.87 18.06 15.32
N ALA A 2 -1.11 17.75 16.60
CA ALA A 2 -0.18 16.97 17.42
C ALA A 2 -0.76 15.55 17.57
N LEU A 3 0.09 14.54 17.73
CA LEU A 3 -0.37 13.18 18.01
C LEU A 3 -1.01 13.12 19.42
N PRO A 4 -2.11 12.36 19.61
CA PRO A 4 -2.67 12.12 20.94
C PRO A 4 -1.65 11.46 21.88
N GLY A 5 -1.69 11.80 23.17
CA GLY A 5 -0.80 11.21 24.17
C GLY A 5 -0.94 9.69 24.30
N SER A 6 -2.19 9.19 24.24
CA SER A 6 -2.49 7.75 24.25
C SER A 6 -1.81 7.01 23.09
N LEU A 7 -1.84 7.60 21.90
CA LEU A 7 -1.18 7.03 20.72
C LEU A 7 0.34 7.04 20.87
N ILE A 8 0.93 8.11 21.41
CA ILE A 8 2.38 8.16 21.68
C ILE A 8 2.79 7.05 22.65
N GLU A 9 2.07 6.88 23.76
CA GLU A 9 2.32 5.82 24.74
C GLU A 9 2.25 4.43 24.08
N GLN A 10 1.19 4.17 23.32
CA GLN A 10 1.01 2.89 22.61
C GLN A 10 2.15 2.65 21.60
N LEU A 11 2.58 3.67 20.87
CA LEU A 11 3.67 3.54 19.90
C LEU A 11 5.02 3.26 20.58
N SER A 12 5.33 3.93 21.69
CA SER A 12 6.51 3.66 22.51
C SER A 12 6.52 2.23 23.05
N GLU A 13 5.37 1.70 23.50
CA GLU A 13 5.24 0.30 23.90
C GLU A 13 5.52 -0.67 22.74
N ARG A 14 4.99 -0.39 21.55
CA ARG A 14 5.23 -1.20 20.35
C ARG A 14 6.71 -1.20 19.94
N LEU A 15 7.36 -0.04 19.98
CA LEU A 15 8.81 0.08 19.72
C LEU A 15 9.61 -0.69 20.76
N THR A 16 9.24 -0.56 22.03
CA THR A 16 9.89 -1.26 23.15
C THR A 16 9.82 -2.78 22.98
N GLN A 17 8.64 -3.30 22.61
CA GLN A 17 8.45 -4.72 22.32
C GLN A 17 9.27 -5.18 21.11
N HIS A 18 9.32 -4.37 20.06
CA HIS A 18 10.04 -4.69 18.83
C HIS A 18 11.56 -4.71 19.03
N LEU A 19 12.11 -3.75 19.78
CA LEU A 19 13.56 -3.59 19.98
C LEU A 19 14.10 -4.33 21.22
N GLY A 20 13.22 -4.81 22.10
CA GLY A 20 13.60 -5.56 23.30
C GLY A 20 14.23 -4.71 24.41
N ARG A 21 14.07 -3.38 24.35
CA ARG A 21 14.54 -2.39 25.33
C ARG A 21 13.57 -1.21 25.34
N ALA A 22 13.52 -0.44 26.42
CA ALA A 22 12.68 0.74 26.51
C ALA A 22 13.01 1.73 25.39
N VAL A 23 11.99 2.30 24.76
CA VAL A 23 12.10 3.31 23.71
C VAL A 23 11.00 4.34 23.93
N ASP A 24 11.41 5.59 24.09
CA ASP A 24 10.51 6.73 24.19
C ASP A 24 10.53 7.57 22.91
N ILE A 25 9.35 8.07 22.53
CA ILE A 25 9.20 9.03 21.43
C ILE A 25 9.37 10.44 21.99
N GLU A 26 10.49 11.07 21.66
CA GLU A 26 10.86 12.41 22.13
C GLU A 26 10.08 13.50 21.38
N GLN A 27 9.88 13.30 20.08
CA GLN A 27 9.26 14.27 19.19
C GLN A 27 8.60 13.58 17.99
N ALA A 28 7.52 14.17 17.48
CA ALA A 28 6.87 13.76 16.25
C ALA A 28 6.69 14.96 15.31
N ASP A 29 7.35 14.91 14.16
CA ASP A 29 7.24 15.95 13.13
C ASP A 29 6.32 15.50 12.01
N ALA A 30 5.30 16.29 11.68
CA ALA A 30 4.51 16.07 10.49
C ALA A 30 5.39 16.21 9.24
N VAL A 31 5.33 15.22 8.35
CA VAL A 31 6.06 15.22 7.07
C VAL A 31 5.08 15.20 5.90
N GLY A 32 5.39 15.95 4.85
CA GLY A 32 4.59 15.98 3.64
C GLY A 32 4.67 14.68 2.84
N GLY A 33 3.70 14.45 1.95
CA GLY A 33 3.72 13.33 1.00
C GLY A 33 2.59 12.32 1.15
N GLY A 34 1.80 12.39 2.23
CA GLY A 34 0.55 11.65 2.35
C GLY A 34 -0.56 12.31 1.53
N SER A 35 -1.12 11.62 0.53
CA SER A 35 -2.30 12.14 -0.18
C SER A 35 -3.59 11.93 0.64
N ILE A 36 -3.67 10.85 1.42
CA ILE A 36 -4.86 10.43 2.15
C ILE A 36 -4.61 10.17 3.65
N ASN A 37 -3.34 9.97 4.03
CA ASN A 37 -2.90 9.65 5.37
C ASN A 37 -2.06 10.80 5.90
N ASP A 38 -2.15 11.06 7.19
CA ASP A 38 -1.16 11.91 7.86
C ASP A 38 0.12 11.10 8.05
N ALA A 39 1.26 11.74 7.84
CA ALA A 39 2.57 11.11 7.91
C ALA A 39 3.46 11.87 8.89
N TRP A 40 4.21 11.11 9.69
CA TRP A 40 5.02 11.65 10.77
C TRP A 40 6.39 11.00 10.78
N ARG A 41 7.41 11.79 11.08
CA ARG A 41 8.71 11.30 11.50
C ARG A 41 8.75 11.34 13.02
N LEU A 42 8.88 10.17 13.63
CA LEU A 42 9.07 10.03 15.08
C LEU A 42 10.57 10.06 15.36
N HIS A 43 10.97 10.81 16.38
CA HIS A 43 12.35 10.85 16.87
C HIS A 43 12.44 10.10 18.18
N THR A 44 13.42 9.23 18.27
CA THR A 44 13.74 8.42 19.45
C THR A 44 15.25 8.38 19.61
N GLU A 45 15.71 7.96 20.78
CA GLU A 45 17.13 7.68 21.05
C GLU A 45 17.74 6.60 20.13
N GLU A 46 16.90 5.72 19.58
CA GLU A 46 17.30 4.65 18.64
C GLU A 46 17.33 5.10 17.17
N GLY A 47 17.05 6.37 16.93
CA GLY A 47 16.91 6.96 15.60
C GLY A 47 15.45 7.15 15.18
N PRO A 48 15.23 7.55 13.92
CA PRO A 48 13.90 7.92 13.47
C PRO A 48 13.04 6.69 13.10
N PHE A 49 11.73 6.84 13.29
CA PHE A 49 10.71 5.94 12.78
C PHE A 49 9.69 6.71 11.94
N PHE A 50 8.95 6.00 11.09
CA PHE A 50 7.95 6.60 10.23
C PHE A 50 6.56 6.11 10.63
N LEU A 51 5.66 7.04 10.91
CA LEU A 51 4.29 6.74 11.31
C LEU A 51 3.32 7.28 10.27
N LYS A 52 2.36 6.46 9.89
CA LYS A 52 1.15 6.90 9.19
C LYS A 52 -0.04 6.81 10.13
N THR A 53 -0.94 7.78 10.04
CA THR A 53 -2.22 7.78 10.75
C THR A 53 -3.37 8.11 9.80
N ASN A 54 -4.55 7.59 10.10
CA ASN A 54 -5.79 7.96 9.42
C ASN A 54 -6.99 7.72 10.36
N ASP A 55 -8.16 8.19 9.94
CA ASP A 55 -9.45 7.92 10.59
C ASP A 55 -9.85 6.44 10.36
N ALA A 56 -10.03 5.71 11.46
CA ALA A 56 -10.32 4.28 11.45
C ALA A 56 -11.71 3.96 10.87
N ASP A 57 -12.71 4.82 11.12
CA ASP A 57 -14.08 4.64 10.63
C ASP A 57 -14.16 4.86 9.12
N ARG A 58 -13.33 5.77 8.59
CA ARG A 58 -13.33 6.12 7.18
C ARG A 58 -12.65 5.09 6.29
N PHE A 59 -11.61 4.42 6.80
CA PHE A 59 -10.79 3.46 6.04
C PHE A 59 -10.50 2.19 6.84
N PRO A 60 -11.49 1.31 7.01
CA PRO A 60 -11.35 0.10 7.82
C PRO A 60 -10.23 -0.79 7.27
N SER A 61 -9.37 -1.30 8.17
CA SER A 61 -8.26 -2.21 7.84
C SER A 61 -7.26 -1.67 6.80
N LEU A 62 -7.21 -0.36 6.53
CA LEU A 62 -6.29 0.24 5.56
C LEU A 62 -4.82 -0.13 5.84
N PHE A 63 -4.40 0.03 7.09
CA PHE A 63 -3.03 -0.22 7.49
C PHE A 63 -2.71 -1.70 7.70
N GLU A 64 -3.71 -2.54 7.96
CA GLU A 64 -3.55 -4.00 7.91
C GLU A 64 -3.27 -4.46 6.48
N ALA A 65 -4.01 -3.92 5.49
CA ALA A 65 -3.80 -4.22 4.09
C ALA A 65 -2.44 -3.70 3.58
N GLU A 66 -2.04 -2.49 4.00
CA GLU A 66 -0.70 -1.97 3.66
C GLU A 66 0.42 -2.79 4.32
N ALA A 67 0.26 -3.19 5.59
CA ALA A 67 1.23 -4.04 6.28
C ALA A 67 1.39 -5.41 5.59
N ASP A 68 0.31 -6.04 5.17
CA ASP A 68 0.35 -7.30 4.40
C ASP A 68 1.09 -7.12 3.07
N GLY A 69 0.80 -6.03 2.34
CA GLY A 69 1.50 -5.68 1.10
C GLY A 69 3.00 -5.49 1.30
N LEU A 70 3.40 -4.69 2.29
CA LEU A 70 4.80 -4.46 2.64
C LEU A 70 5.52 -5.75 3.04
N ALA A 71 4.88 -6.61 3.85
CA ALA A 71 5.44 -7.90 4.24
C ALA A 71 5.68 -8.82 3.04
N ARG A 72 4.73 -8.87 2.09
CA ARG A 72 4.88 -9.64 0.84
C ARG A 72 6.03 -9.14 -0.01
N LEU A 73 6.11 -7.82 -0.20
CA LEU A 73 7.19 -7.20 -0.98
C LEU A 73 8.55 -7.45 -0.32
N ARG A 74 8.66 -7.24 1.00
CA ARG A 74 9.91 -7.44 1.75
C ARG A 74 10.39 -8.88 1.71
N LYS A 75 9.48 -9.86 1.77
CA LYS A 75 9.79 -11.30 1.71
C LYS A 75 10.53 -11.73 0.43
N THR A 76 10.40 -10.97 -0.65
CA THR A 76 11.07 -11.27 -1.93
C THR A 76 12.56 -10.94 -1.92
N ASP A 77 13.02 -10.10 -0.99
CA ASP A 77 14.41 -9.62 -0.91
C ASP A 77 14.95 -9.02 -2.23
N THR A 78 14.07 -8.42 -3.05
CA THR A 78 14.46 -7.87 -4.36
C THR A 78 14.76 -6.38 -4.33
N LEU A 79 14.07 -5.64 -3.47
CA LEU A 79 14.17 -4.18 -3.31
C LEU A 79 14.12 -3.85 -1.82
N ARG A 80 14.69 -2.70 -1.42
CA ARG A 80 14.54 -2.21 -0.05
C ARG A 80 13.09 -1.78 0.17
N VAL A 81 12.42 -2.48 1.09
CA VAL A 81 11.05 -2.21 1.53
C VAL A 81 11.11 -1.94 3.03
N PRO A 82 10.45 -0.89 3.55
CA PRO A 82 10.49 -0.58 4.98
C PRO A 82 9.93 -1.74 5.80
N GLU A 83 10.54 -1.98 6.95
CA GLU A 83 10.00 -2.94 7.92
C GLU A 83 8.69 -2.44 8.51
N VAL A 84 7.72 -3.35 8.66
CA VAL A 84 6.52 -3.10 9.45
C VAL A 84 6.83 -3.41 10.90
N ILE A 85 6.78 -2.40 11.76
CA ILE A 85 7.05 -2.54 13.20
C ILE A 85 5.75 -2.87 13.92
N ALA A 86 4.70 -2.10 13.67
CA ALA A 86 3.38 -2.30 14.24
C ALA A 86 2.31 -1.60 13.40
N PHE A 87 1.07 -2.07 13.53
CA PHE A 87 -0.13 -1.37 13.08
C PHE A 87 -1.26 -1.65 14.06
N GLY A 88 -2.28 -0.80 14.06
CA GLY A 88 -3.40 -0.95 14.98
C GLY A 88 -4.32 0.25 14.97
N GLU A 89 -5.10 0.35 16.04
CA GLU A 89 -6.04 1.44 16.28
C GLU A 89 -5.84 1.96 17.71
N ASP A 90 -5.99 3.27 17.87
CA ASP A 90 -6.17 3.99 19.11
C ASP A 90 -7.41 4.88 18.96
N HIS A 91 -8.49 4.51 19.63
CA HIS A 91 -9.79 5.18 19.52
C HIS A 91 -10.29 5.29 18.06
N ASP A 92 -10.38 6.49 17.51
CA ASP A 92 -10.82 6.79 16.14
C ASP A 92 -9.66 6.86 15.14
N THR A 93 -8.43 6.63 15.59
CA THR A 93 -7.22 6.72 14.77
C THR A 93 -6.66 5.32 14.49
N THR A 94 -6.53 4.96 13.22
CA THR A 94 -5.73 3.81 12.79
C THR A 94 -4.30 4.26 12.49
N PHE A 95 -3.31 3.39 12.73
CA PHE A 95 -1.90 3.70 12.48
C PHE A 95 -1.10 2.57 11.84
N LEU A 96 -0.02 2.94 11.16
CA LEU A 96 1.04 2.06 10.67
C LEU A 96 2.40 2.65 11.04
N LEU A 97 3.13 1.94 11.89
CA LEU A 97 4.48 2.26 12.32
C LEU A 97 5.50 1.43 11.54
N LEU A 98 6.42 2.14 10.89
CA LEU A 98 7.40 1.59 9.96
C LEU A 98 8.82 2.02 10.32
N GLU A 99 9.77 1.23 9.83
CA GLU A 99 11.16 1.67 9.65
C GLU A 99 11.21 2.98 8.86
N HIS A 100 11.98 3.96 9.35
CA HIS A 100 12.25 5.17 8.58
C HIS A 100 13.40 4.95 7.58
N ILE A 101 13.10 5.01 6.29
CA ILE A 101 14.12 5.01 5.23
C ILE A 101 14.53 6.46 4.96
N GLY A 102 15.77 6.80 5.30
CA GLY A 102 16.35 8.11 5.02
C GLY A 102 16.50 8.38 3.52
N THR A 103 16.40 9.65 3.13
CA THR A 103 16.74 10.07 1.76
C THR A 103 18.25 9.95 1.54
N GLY A 104 18.64 9.50 0.36
CA GLY A 104 20.04 9.35 -0.03
C GLY A 104 20.30 10.00 -1.39
N ALA A 105 21.56 10.31 -1.67
CA ALA A 105 21.98 10.70 -3.01
C ALA A 105 21.86 9.51 -3.97
N ARG A 106 21.30 9.74 -5.16
CA ARG A 106 21.26 8.71 -6.20
C ARG A 106 22.67 8.48 -6.73
N GLY A 107 23.17 7.26 -6.62
CA GLY A 107 24.37 6.82 -7.31
C GLY A 107 24.18 6.79 -8.83
N ALA A 108 25.27 6.75 -9.58
CA ALA A 108 25.24 6.73 -11.05
C ALA A 108 24.47 5.52 -11.63
N ASP A 109 24.45 4.40 -10.90
CA ASP A 109 23.83 3.13 -11.26
C ASP A 109 22.41 2.94 -10.68
N PHE A 110 21.84 3.97 -10.05
CA PHE A 110 20.57 3.86 -9.30
C PHE A 110 19.43 3.26 -10.13
N TRP A 111 19.20 3.78 -11.34
CA TRP A 111 18.09 3.34 -12.19
C TRP A 111 18.27 1.93 -12.73
N GLU A 112 19.50 1.54 -13.04
CA GLU A 112 19.83 0.19 -13.50
C GLU A 112 19.59 -0.83 -12.38
N ARG A 113 20.05 -0.53 -11.17
CA ARG A 113 19.79 -1.36 -9.99
C ARG A 113 18.31 -1.45 -9.65
N PHE A 114 17.60 -0.33 -9.67
CA PHE A 114 16.17 -0.29 -9.39
C PHE A 114 15.37 -1.09 -10.42
N GLY A 115 15.62 -0.89 -11.72
CA GLY A 115 14.97 -1.65 -12.78
C GLY A 115 15.24 -3.15 -12.71
N THR A 116 16.49 -3.53 -12.40
CA THR A 116 16.87 -4.94 -12.17
C THR A 116 16.13 -5.52 -10.95
N GLY A 117 16.03 -4.76 -9.86
CA GLY A 117 15.27 -5.17 -8.67
C GLY A 117 13.77 -5.33 -8.96
N LEU A 118 13.18 -4.42 -9.72
CA LEU A 118 11.78 -4.50 -10.12
C LEU A 118 11.50 -5.70 -11.03
N ALA A 119 12.41 -5.98 -11.98
CA ALA A 119 12.30 -7.18 -12.82
C ALA A 119 12.42 -8.48 -12.00
N ARG A 120 13.24 -8.50 -10.94
CA ARG A 120 13.31 -9.63 -10.01
C ARG A 120 12.03 -9.75 -9.16
N LEU A 121 11.47 -8.62 -8.71
CA LEU A 121 10.20 -8.60 -7.99
C LEU A 121 9.09 -9.25 -8.84
N HIS A 122 8.92 -8.79 -10.09
CA HIS A 122 7.87 -9.27 -10.99
C HIS A 122 8.00 -10.76 -11.36
N ARG A 123 9.18 -11.39 -11.17
CA ARG A 123 9.36 -12.83 -11.36
C ARG A 123 8.78 -13.67 -10.21
N HIS A 124 8.36 -13.05 -9.11
CA HIS A 124 7.61 -13.73 -8.05
C HIS A 124 6.16 -13.90 -8.52
N THR A 125 5.81 -15.12 -8.91
CA THR A 125 4.51 -15.46 -9.52
C THR A 125 3.56 -16.12 -8.52
N ALA A 126 2.27 -16.12 -8.87
CA ALA A 126 1.20 -16.85 -8.20
C ALA A 126 0.47 -17.80 -9.17
N LYS A 127 -0.48 -18.59 -8.64
CA LYS A 127 -1.34 -19.47 -9.46
C LYS A 127 -2.52 -18.74 -10.10
N ALA A 128 -2.89 -17.58 -9.57
CA ALA A 128 -4.04 -16.78 -9.97
C ALA A 128 -3.69 -15.29 -9.84
N PHE A 129 -4.39 -14.45 -10.59
CA PHE A 129 -4.33 -13.00 -10.44
C PHE A 129 -5.19 -12.59 -9.25
N GLY A 130 -4.74 -11.60 -8.47
CA GLY A 130 -5.40 -11.17 -7.23
C GLY A 130 -4.68 -11.63 -5.96
N LEU A 131 -5.30 -11.37 -4.82
CA LEU A 131 -4.77 -11.62 -3.48
C LEU A 131 -5.86 -12.26 -2.61
N GLU A 132 -5.47 -12.77 -1.44
CA GLU A 132 -6.42 -13.37 -0.49
C GLU A 132 -7.33 -12.34 0.19
N ARG A 133 -6.97 -11.05 0.12
CA ARG A 133 -7.68 -9.95 0.77
C ARG A 133 -7.74 -8.72 -0.14
N ASP A 134 -8.86 -8.01 -0.07
CA ASP A 134 -9.02 -6.71 -0.69
C ASP A 134 -8.10 -5.68 -0.03
N ASN A 135 -7.71 -4.67 -0.79
CA ASN A 135 -6.86 -3.59 -0.31
C ASN A 135 -7.35 -2.24 -0.83
N TYR A 136 -6.44 -1.25 -0.90
CA TYR A 136 -6.76 0.10 -1.31
C TYR A 136 -5.78 0.60 -2.38
N ILE A 137 -6.30 1.39 -3.32
CA ILE A 137 -5.51 2.21 -4.24
C ILE A 137 -5.79 3.67 -3.97
N GLY A 138 -4.89 4.31 -3.23
CA GLY A 138 -5.21 5.57 -2.57
C GLY A 138 -6.41 5.39 -1.63
N SER A 139 -7.43 6.23 -1.74
CA SER A 139 -8.65 6.16 -0.91
C SER A 139 -9.73 5.24 -1.46
N LEU A 140 -9.45 4.52 -2.56
CA LEU A 140 -10.44 3.72 -3.25
C LEU A 140 -10.26 2.24 -2.86
N PRO A 141 -11.34 1.56 -2.44
CA PRO A 141 -11.31 0.11 -2.27
C PRO A 141 -10.88 -0.57 -3.57
N GLN A 142 -9.99 -1.54 -3.45
CA GLN A 142 -9.46 -2.32 -4.55
C GLN A 142 -9.74 -3.80 -4.27
N PRO A 143 -10.76 -4.38 -4.92
CA PRO A 143 -11.07 -5.78 -4.73
C PRO A 143 -9.96 -6.65 -5.35
N ASN A 144 -9.69 -7.80 -4.75
CA ASN A 144 -8.58 -8.68 -5.13
C ASN A 144 -9.01 -10.13 -5.30
N ARG A 145 -10.31 -10.40 -5.44
CA ARG A 145 -10.81 -11.75 -5.69
C ARG A 145 -9.98 -12.42 -6.79
N GLN A 146 -9.61 -13.67 -6.56
CA GLN A 146 -8.71 -14.37 -7.45
C GLN A 146 -9.41 -14.83 -8.74
N HIS A 147 -8.71 -14.67 -9.87
CA HIS A 147 -9.14 -15.16 -11.20
C HIS A 147 -8.00 -15.91 -11.89
N ALA A 148 -8.37 -16.86 -12.76
CA ALA A 148 -7.39 -17.67 -13.48
C ALA A 148 -6.72 -16.91 -14.63
N THR A 149 -7.40 -15.91 -15.20
CA THR A 149 -6.91 -15.16 -16.35
C THR A 149 -6.80 -13.67 -16.04
N TRP A 150 -5.81 -13.01 -16.67
CA TRP A 150 -5.59 -11.58 -16.52
C TRP A 150 -6.78 -10.74 -17.04
N PRO A 151 -7.35 -11.01 -18.22
CA PRO A 151 -8.49 -10.22 -18.72
C PRO A 151 -9.68 -10.23 -17.76
N GLU A 152 -10.06 -11.40 -17.23
CA GLU A 152 -11.15 -11.50 -16.24
C GLU A 152 -10.84 -10.69 -14.98
N PHE A 153 -9.64 -10.86 -14.42
CA PHE A 153 -9.22 -10.10 -13.24
C PHE A 153 -9.24 -8.59 -13.48
N PHE A 154 -8.65 -8.13 -14.59
CA PHE A 154 -8.50 -6.72 -14.87
C PHE A 154 -9.84 -6.05 -15.16
N VAL A 155 -10.76 -6.74 -15.84
CA VAL A 155 -12.12 -6.24 -16.05
C VAL A 155 -12.87 -6.14 -14.73
N HIS A 156 -13.02 -7.26 -14.01
CA HIS A 156 -13.92 -7.35 -12.87
C HIS A 156 -13.37 -6.67 -11.61
N GLU A 157 -12.06 -6.70 -11.40
CA GLU A 157 -11.45 -6.26 -10.14
C GLU A 157 -10.70 -4.92 -10.28
N ARG A 158 -10.56 -4.37 -11.50
CA ARG A 158 -9.90 -3.06 -11.73
C ARG A 158 -10.78 -2.08 -12.50
N LEU A 159 -11.24 -2.43 -13.70
CA LEU A 159 -11.97 -1.49 -14.57
C LEU A 159 -13.43 -1.29 -14.16
N GLU A 160 -14.18 -2.36 -13.95
CA GLU A 160 -15.61 -2.30 -13.59
C GLU A 160 -15.88 -1.55 -12.28
N PRO A 161 -15.14 -1.78 -11.17
CA PRO A 161 -15.38 -1.05 -9.91
C PRO A 161 -15.16 0.45 -10.06
N GLN A 162 -14.11 0.85 -10.78
CA GLN A 162 -13.77 2.26 -11.03
C GLN A 162 -14.80 2.92 -11.95
N LEU A 163 -15.23 2.24 -13.02
CA LEU A 163 -16.26 2.73 -13.92
C LEU A 163 -17.60 2.90 -13.21
N LYS A 164 -18.00 1.91 -12.40
CA LYS A 164 -19.21 1.98 -11.58
C LYS A 164 -19.15 3.18 -10.64
N LEU A 165 -18.05 3.34 -9.91
CA LEU A 165 -17.86 4.46 -8.98
C LEU A 165 -17.91 5.81 -9.70
N ALA A 166 -17.25 5.93 -10.85
CA ALA A 166 -17.25 7.14 -11.65
C ALA A 166 -18.67 7.48 -12.17
N ARG A 167 -19.43 6.48 -12.61
CA ARG A 167 -20.83 6.65 -13.07
C ARG A 167 -21.73 7.09 -11.92
N ASP A 168 -21.66 6.41 -10.78
CA ASP A 168 -22.50 6.69 -9.63
C ASP A 168 -22.21 8.10 -9.07
N ARG A 169 -20.96 8.57 -9.20
CA ARG A 169 -20.54 9.95 -8.87
C ARG A 169 -20.72 10.96 -10.02
N ARG A 170 -21.33 10.56 -11.14
CA ARG A 170 -21.56 11.40 -12.34
C ARG A 170 -20.28 12.07 -12.88
N ARG A 171 -19.16 11.33 -12.87
CA ARG A 171 -17.84 11.78 -13.35
C ARG A 171 -17.51 11.32 -14.77
N VAL A 172 -18.41 10.57 -15.41
CA VAL A 172 -18.28 10.11 -16.79
C VAL A 172 -19.60 10.31 -17.53
N GLU A 173 -19.51 10.48 -18.85
CA GLU A 173 -20.67 10.57 -19.72
C GLU A 173 -21.41 9.21 -19.82
N ALA A 174 -22.72 9.26 -20.10
CA ALA A 174 -23.55 8.06 -20.17
C ALA A 174 -23.04 7.02 -21.21
N GLY A 175 -22.45 7.50 -22.32
CA GLY A 175 -21.88 6.62 -23.35
C GLY A 175 -20.58 5.92 -22.96
N MET A 176 -19.94 6.29 -21.84
CA MET A 176 -18.68 5.70 -21.40
C MET A 176 -18.83 4.21 -21.11
N ALA A 177 -19.93 3.79 -20.46
CA ALA A 177 -20.17 2.40 -20.11
C ALA A 177 -20.19 1.50 -21.36
N PHE A 178 -20.90 1.91 -22.41
CA PHE A 178 -20.95 1.18 -23.68
C PHE A 178 -19.57 1.07 -24.36
N ARG A 179 -18.71 2.09 -24.24
CA ARG A 179 -17.34 2.02 -24.77
C ARG A 179 -16.48 1.02 -23.99
N PHE A 180 -16.63 0.97 -22.66
CA PHE A 180 -15.94 -0.02 -21.83
C PHE A 180 -16.44 -1.44 -22.10
N GLU A 181 -17.74 -1.66 -22.26
CA GLU A 181 -18.29 -2.98 -22.65
C GLU A 181 -17.66 -3.46 -23.97
N ARG A 182 -17.58 -2.59 -24.98
CA ARG A 182 -16.90 -2.91 -26.24
C ARG A 182 -15.41 -3.19 -26.06
N LEU A 183 -14.73 -2.45 -25.19
CA LEU A 183 -13.31 -2.67 -24.86
C LEU A 183 -13.12 -4.04 -24.20
N PHE A 184 -13.96 -4.42 -23.24
CA PHE A 184 -13.84 -5.68 -22.50
C PHE A 184 -13.85 -6.89 -23.44
N HIS A 185 -14.71 -6.88 -24.47
CA HIS A 185 -14.75 -7.93 -25.50
C HIS A 185 -13.50 -8.02 -26.38
N GLN A 186 -12.58 -7.06 -26.30
CA GLN A 186 -11.34 -7.02 -27.09
C GLN A 186 -10.09 -7.34 -26.26
N LEU A 187 -10.18 -7.32 -24.92
CA LEU A 187 -9.00 -7.42 -24.05
C LEU A 187 -8.26 -8.76 -24.19
N ASP A 188 -8.98 -9.86 -24.37
CA ASP A 188 -8.38 -11.18 -24.61
C ASP A 188 -7.45 -11.20 -25.83
N ALA A 189 -7.78 -10.43 -26.87
CA ALA A 189 -6.96 -10.35 -28.09
C ALA A 189 -5.81 -9.34 -27.97
N LEU A 190 -5.87 -8.42 -27.00
CA LEU A 190 -4.86 -7.39 -26.77
C LEU A 190 -3.79 -7.83 -25.77
N PHE A 191 -4.15 -8.64 -24.78
CA PHE A 191 -3.23 -9.06 -23.74
C PHE A 191 -2.47 -10.33 -24.09
N PRO A 192 -1.14 -10.37 -23.89
CA PRO A 192 -0.40 -11.61 -24.01
C PRO A 192 -0.78 -12.57 -22.87
N THR A 193 -0.63 -13.87 -23.11
CA THR A 193 -0.73 -14.86 -22.03
C THR A 193 0.57 -14.87 -21.24
N GLU A 194 0.51 -14.43 -19.99
CA GLU A 194 1.64 -14.41 -19.06
C GLU A 194 1.22 -14.82 -17.64
N PRO A 195 2.13 -15.34 -16.81
CA PRO A 195 1.82 -15.65 -15.43
C PRO A 195 1.61 -14.37 -14.59
N PRO A 196 0.84 -14.44 -13.48
CA PRO A 196 0.72 -13.33 -12.54
C PRO A 196 2.08 -12.89 -12.00
N ALA A 197 2.27 -11.59 -11.81
CA ALA A 197 3.45 -11.01 -11.17
C ALA A 197 3.06 -10.33 -9.86
N LEU A 198 3.92 -10.41 -8.85
CA LEU A 198 3.78 -9.57 -7.66
C LEU A 198 4.11 -8.11 -8.02
N LEU A 199 3.14 -7.22 -7.81
CA LEU A 199 3.25 -5.79 -8.09
C LEU A 199 3.31 -4.99 -6.80
N HIS A 200 3.93 -3.81 -6.86
CA HIS A 200 3.82 -2.81 -5.79
C HIS A 200 2.41 -2.21 -5.72
N GLY A 201 1.73 -2.07 -6.87
CA GLY A 201 0.38 -1.52 -6.99
C GLY A 201 -0.44 -2.30 -7.99
#